data_AF-A0A419T4L2-F1
#
_entry.id   AF-A0A419T4L2-F1
#
_cell.length_a   1.000
_cell.length_b   1.000
_cell.length_c   1.000
_cell.angle_alpha   90.00
_cell.angle_beta   90.00
_cell.angle_gamma   90.00
#
_symmetry.space_group_name_H-M   'P 1'
#
loop_
_entity.id
_entity.type
_entity.pdbx_description
1 polymer ?
#
loop_
_entity_poly.entity_id
_entity_poly.type
_entity_poly.pdbx_seq_one_letter_code
_entity_poly.pdbx_strand_id
1 'polypeptide(L)'
;MVFWVLTIIVYTFFIYGVIAFLKNIYSKYINDIKGEIRILIKDANEVEWLINILKRNFHSITIITEKYNEEVDNMVKIMSNDVNIKYEILEDIKTREEVE
;
A
#
# COMPACT_ATOMS: atom_id res chain seq x y z
N MET A 1 -44.22 20.20 -22.56
CA MET A 1 -44.12 19.80 -21.14
C MET A 1 -43.39 18.46 -20.98
N VAL A 2 -43.79 17.41 -21.69
CA VAL A 2 -43.15 16.07 -21.63
C VAL A 2 -41.66 16.08 -21.98
N PHE A 3 -41.26 16.81 -23.03
CA PHE A 3 -39.84 16.94 -23.41
C PHE A 3 -38.97 17.52 -22.28
N TRP A 4 -39.46 18.49 -21.53
CA TRP A 4 -38.72 19.07 -20.40
C TRP A 4 -38.53 18.08 -19.25
N VAL A 5 -39.57 17.29 -18.95
CA VAL A 5 -39.50 16.24 -17.93
C VAL A 5 -38.49 15.16 -18.33
N LEU A 6 -38.49 14.76 -19.60
CA LEU A 6 -37.56 13.75 -20.11
C LEU A 6 -36.10 14.24 -20.05
N THR A 7 -35.86 15.50 -20.39
CA THR A 7 -34.54 16.14 -20.24
C THR A 7 -34.07 16.18 -18.79
N ILE A 8 -34.97 16.50 -17.84
CA ILE A 8 -34.63 16.52 -16.40
C ILE A 8 -34.26 15.12 -15.91
N ILE A 9 -34.98 14.09 -16.34
CA ILE A 9 -34.69 12.69 -15.99
C ILE A 9 -33.30 12.29 -16.51
N VAL A 10 -33.02 12.52 -17.80
CA VAL A 10 -31.72 12.20 -18.42
C VAL A 10 -30.58 12.94 -17.70
N TYR A 11 -30.78 14.22 -17.38
CA TYR A 11 -29.78 15.03 -16.67
C TYR A 11 -29.50 14.50 -15.26
N THR A 12 -30.54 14.04 -14.56
CA THR A 12 -30.42 13.48 -13.21
C THR A 12 -29.64 12.17 -13.22
N PHE A 13 -29.94 11.27 -14.16
CA PHE A 13 -29.18 10.03 -14.34
C PHE A 13 -27.73 10.29 -14.74
N PHE A 14 -27.48 11.31 -15.58
CA PHE A 14 -26.14 11.70 -15.97
C PHE A 14 -25.32 12.20 -14.77
N ILE A 15 -25.87 13.12 -13.96
CA ILE A 15 -25.21 13.59 -12.73
C ILE A 15 -24.91 12.43 -11.80
N TYR A 16 -25.87 11.53 -11.58
CA TYR A 16 -25.67 10.37 -10.70
C TYR A 16 -24.55 9.44 -11.22
N GLY A 17 -24.50 9.20 -12.54
CA GLY A 17 -23.43 8.45 -13.17
C GLY A 17 -22.06 9.10 -13.01
N VAL A 18 -21.97 10.42 -13.21
CA VAL A 18 -20.72 11.18 -13.02
C VAL A 18 -20.26 11.13 -11.57
N ILE A 19 -21.16 11.28 -10.59
CA ILE A 19 -20.83 11.17 -9.16
C ILE A 19 -20.33 9.76 -8.81
N ALA A 20 -21.01 8.72 -9.30
CA ALA A 20 -20.59 7.34 -9.08
C ALA A 20 -19.22 7.04 -9.71
N PHE A 21 -18.98 7.56 -10.91
CA PHE A 21 -17.70 7.44 -11.61
C PHE A 21 -16.56 8.15 -10.85
N LEU A 22 -16.77 9.39 -10.42
CA LEU A 22 -15.82 10.13 -9.61
C LEU A 22 -15.52 9.40 -8.29
N LYS A 23 -16.55 8.91 -7.59
CA LYS A 23 -16.37 8.12 -6.36
C LYS A 23 -15.52 6.87 -6.61
N ASN A 24 -15.73 6.18 -7.73
CA ASN A 24 -14.96 5.00 -8.09
C ASN A 24 -13.49 5.35 -8.39
N ILE A 25 -13.23 6.42 -9.16
CA ILE A 25 -11.88 6.91 -9.41
C ILE A 25 -11.19 7.33 -8.12
N TYR A 26 -11.84 8.15 -7.29
CA TYR A 26 -11.28 8.61 -6.01
C TYR A 26 -11.01 7.44 -5.07
N SER A 27 -11.92 6.47 -4.96
CA SER A 27 -11.72 5.27 -4.14
C SER A 27 -10.54 4.43 -4.64
N LYS A 28 -10.41 4.24 -5.96
CA LYS A 28 -9.29 3.51 -6.56
C LYS A 28 -7.98 4.25 -6.34
N TYR A 29 -7.96 5.56 -6.56
CA TYR A 29 -6.76 6.39 -6.42
C TYR A 29 -6.29 6.49 -4.97
N ILE A 30 -7.20 6.66 -4.00
CA ILE A 30 -6.86 6.70 -2.57
C ILE A 30 -6.37 5.34 -2.07
N ASN A 31 -6.93 4.23 -2.56
CA ASN A 31 -6.43 2.90 -2.24
C ASN A 31 -5.02 2.63 -2.84
N ASP A 32 -4.73 3.17 -4.02
CA ASP A 32 -3.40 3.12 -4.64
C ASP A 32 -2.37 4.06 -3.96
N ILE A 33 -2.81 5.08 -3.20
CA ILE A 33 -1.92 6.01 -2.48
C ILE A 33 -1.32 5.41 -1.20
N LYS A 34 -1.75 4.23 -0.73
CA LYS A 34 -1.01 3.56 0.36
C LYS A 34 0.37 3.18 -0.16
N GLY A 35 1.34 4.04 0.10
CA GLY A 35 2.67 3.96 -0.49
C GLY A 35 3.39 2.68 -0.14
N GLU A 36 4.51 2.48 -0.81
CA GLU A 36 5.51 1.53 -0.39
C GLU A 36 6.45 2.24 0.58
N ILE A 37 6.84 1.56 1.66
CA ILE A 37 7.83 2.08 2.61
C ILE A 37 8.97 1.08 2.78
N ARG A 38 10.21 1.60 2.82
CA ARG A 38 11.43 0.84 3.09
C ARG A 38 12.04 1.30 4.41
N ILE A 39 12.36 0.37 5.30
CA ILE A 39 12.80 0.70 6.67
C ILE A 39 14.02 -0.11 7.02
N LEU A 40 15.10 0.57 7.40
CA LEU A 40 16.29 -0.06 7.95
C LEU A 40 16.09 -0.29 9.45
N ILE A 41 16.16 -1.54 9.87
CA ILE A 41 16.00 -1.96 11.25
C ILE A 41 17.31 -2.55 11.77
N LYS A 42 17.69 -2.11 12.97
CA LYS A 42 18.91 -2.57 13.67
C LYS A 42 18.64 -3.59 14.76
N ASP A 43 17.43 -3.60 15.33
CA ASP A 43 17.02 -4.48 16.42
C ASP A 43 15.68 -5.14 16.09
N ALA A 44 15.59 -6.46 16.30
CA ALA A 44 14.40 -7.25 16.01
C ALA A 44 13.23 -6.92 16.95
N ASN A 45 13.51 -6.42 18.16
CA ASN A 45 12.49 -6.19 19.20
C ASN A 45 11.44 -5.14 18.80
N GLU A 46 11.75 -4.24 17.88
CA GLU A 46 10.85 -3.16 17.47
C GLU A 46 10.05 -3.47 16.19
N VAL A 47 10.38 -4.58 15.50
CA VAL A 47 9.85 -4.93 14.18
C VAL A 47 8.34 -5.14 14.21
N GLU A 48 7.85 -5.91 15.17
CA GLU A 48 6.42 -6.23 15.29
C GLU A 48 5.57 -4.98 15.52
N TRP A 49 6.01 -4.11 16.42
CA TRP A 49 5.29 -2.86 16.70
C TRP A 49 5.29 -1.93 15.49
N LEU A 50 6.44 -1.80 14.82
CA LEU A 50 6.58 -1.00 13.60
C LEU A 50 5.65 -1.48 12.49
N ILE A 51 5.66 -2.79 12.18
CA ILE A 51 4.79 -3.39 11.16
C ILE A 51 3.32 -3.13 11.49
N ASN A 52 2.93 -3.29 12.76
CA ASN A 52 1.54 -3.10 13.20
C ASN A 52 1.02 -1.65 13.02
N ILE A 53 1.91 -0.66 13.11
CA ILE A 53 1.56 0.74 12.83
C ILE A 53 1.50 0.96 11.32
N LEU A 54 2.50 0.49 10.60
CA LEU A 54 2.68 0.77 9.17
C LEU A 54 1.63 0.10 8.30
N LYS A 55 1.18 -1.10 8.67
CA LYS A 55 0.13 -1.83 7.92
C LYS A 55 -1.19 -1.07 7.78
N ARG A 56 -1.44 -0.09 8.66
CA ARG A 56 -2.62 0.77 8.57
C ARG A 56 -2.51 1.81 7.46
N ASN A 57 -1.29 2.22 7.14
CA ASN A 57 -1.00 3.37 6.28
C ASN A 57 -0.32 3.00 4.95
N PHE A 58 0.31 1.83 4.86
CA PHE A 58 1.09 1.38 3.70
C PHE A 58 0.58 0.04 3.19
N HIS A 59 0.52 -0.13 1.86
CA HIS A 59 0.13 -1.41 1.23
C HIS A 59 1.31 -2.36 1.12
N SER A 60 2.53 -1.83 0.98
CA SER A 60 3.75 -2.63 0.95
C SER A 60 4.80 -2.07 1.91
N ILE A 61 5.41 -2.97 2.66
CA ILE A 61 6.44 -2.65 3.66
C ILE A 61 7.67 -3.50 3.32
N THR A 62 8.82 -2.88 3.15
CA THR A 62 10.09 -3.59 2.99
C THR A 62 10.95 -3.33 4.22
N ILE A 63 11.28 -4.40 4.94
CA ILE A 63 12.18 -4.36 6.07
C ILE A 63 13.58 -4.70 5.59
N ILE A 64 14.53 -3.84 5.93
CA ILE A 64 15.92 -3.96 5.56
C ILE A 64 16.72 -4.12 6.85
N THR A 65 17.62 -5.09 6.92
CA THR A 65 18.60 -5.20 8.03
C THR A 65 20.02 -5.14 7.48
N GLU A 66 20.98 -4.73 8.31
CA GLU A 66 22.39 -4.65 7.88
C GLU A 66 22.95 -6.03 7.49
N LYS A 67 22.56 -7.08 8.23
CA LYS A 67 22.91 -8.48 8.01
C LYS A 67 21.67 -9.36 8.17
N TYR A 68 21.73 -10.60 7.70
CA TYR A 68 20.66 -11.57 7.92
C TYR A 68 20.34 -11.70 9.41
N ASN A 69 19.07 -11.55 9.77
CA ASN A 69 18.55 -11.74 11.10
C ASN A 69 17.36 -12.70 11.04
N GLU A 70 17.54 -13.90 11.60
CA GLU A 70 16.55 -14.97 11.59
C GLU A 70 15.26 -14.59 12.33
N GLU A 71 15.34 -13.82 13.42
CA GLU A 71 14.17 -13.37 14.17
C GLU A 71 13.30 -12.44 13.32
N VAL A 72 13.95 -11.52 12.59
CA VAL A 72 13.26 -10.58 11.69
C VAL A 72 12.65 -11.32 10.50
N ASP A 73 13.39 -12.25 9.88
CA ASP A 73 12.88 -13.05 8.76
C ASP A 73 11.65 -13.89 9.17
N ASN A 74 11.71 -14.52 10.35
CA ASN A 74 10.58 -15.28 10.89
C ASN A 74 9.38 -14.37 11.21
N MET A 75 9.59 -13.20 11.82
CA MET A 75 8.52 -12.22 12.05
C MET A 75 7.89 -11.74 10.74
N VAL A 76 8.71 -11.42 9.74
CA VAL A 76 8.22 -11.00 8.41
C VAL A 76 7.39 -12.12 7.79
N LYS A 77 7.84 -13.38 7.83
CA LYS A 77 7.07 -14.53 7.32
C LYS A 77 5.71 -14.69 8.01
N ILE A 78 5.66 -14.54 9.33
CA ILE A 78 4.40 -14.62 10.09
C ILE A 78 3.44 -13.51 9.66
N MET A 79 3.94 -12.27 9.53
CA MET A 79 3.12 -11.09 9.24
C MET A 79 2.81 -10.87 7.75
N SER A 80 3.56 -11.53 6.85
CA SER A 80 3.34 -11.46 5.39
C SER A 80 2.00 -12.07 4.96
N ASN A 81 1.34 -12.83 5.83
CA ASN A 81 0.00 -13.36 5.58
C ASN A 81 -1.08 -12.26 5.54
N ASP A 82 -0.87 -11.16 6.28
CA ASP A 82 -1.87 -10.09 6.43
C ASP A 82 -1.58 -8.87 5.55
N VAL A 83 -0.31 -8.67 5.17
CA VAL A 83 0.20 -7.45 4.52
C VAL A 83 1.34 -7.83 3.58
N ASN A 84 1.52 -7.11 2.47
CA ASN A 84 2.64 -7.33 1.55
C ASN A 84 3.96 -6.83 2.18
N ILE A 85 4.62 -7.69 2.95
CA ILE A 85 5.89 -7.39 3.62
C ILE A 85 7.03 -8.13 2.92
N LYS A 86 8.13 -7.43 2.68
CA LYS A 86 9.37 -7.99 2.13
C LYS A 86 10.50 -7.83 3.13
N TYR A 87 11.45 -8.76 3.09
CA TYR A 87 12.67 -8.69 3.86
C TYR A 87 13.88 -8.64 2.91
N GLU A 88 14.76 -7.67 3.11
CA GLU A 88 15.98 -7.48 2.32
C GLU A 88 17.18 -7.23 3.24
N ILE A 89 18.37 -7.56 2.75
CA ILE A 89 19.63 -7.35 3.48
C ILE A 89 20.39 -6.22 2.80
N LEU A 90 20.88 -5.25 3.59
CA LEU A 90 21.54 -4.06 3.09
C LEU A 90 22.80 -4.38 2.28
N GLU A 91 23.58 -5.39 2.69
CA GLU A 91 24.74 -5.88 1.94
C GLU A 91 24.35 -6.38 0.53
N ASP A 92 23.22 -7.07 0.40
CA ASP A 92 22.73 -7.55 -0.90
C ASP A 92 22.23 -6.41 -1.79
N ILE A 93 21.64 -5.37 -1.20
CA ILE A 93 21.16 -4.18 -1.93
C ILE A 93 22.35 -3.40 -2.50
N LYS A 94 23.37 -3.13 -1.68
CA LYS A 94 24.58 -2.42 -2.13
C LYS A 94 25.29 -3.17 -3.25
N THR A 95 25.35 -4.50 -3.14
CA THR A 95 25.98 -5.35 -4.16
C THR A 95 25.21 -5.32 -5.49
N ARG A 96 23.89 -5.14 -5.50
CA ARG A 96 23.10 -4.98 -6.73
C ARG A 96 23.29 -3.61 -7.37
N GLU A 97 23.30 -2.55 -6.57
CA GLU A 97 23.48 -1.17 -7.07
C GLU A 97 24.89 -0.93 -7.64
N GLU A 98 25.90 -1.69 -7.23
CA GLU A 98 27.26 -1.61 -7.79
C GLU A 98 27.42 -2.37 -9.13
N VAL A 99 26.44 -3.19 -9.52
CA VAL A 99 26.50 -4.06 -10.72
C VAL A 99 25.62 -3.52 -11.87
N GLU A 100 24.77 -2.52 -11.62
CA GLU A 100 24.02 -1.76 -12.64
C GLU A 100 24.77 -0.51 -13.14
#